data_AF-A0A0Q9KHI5-F1
#
_entry.id   AF-A0A0Q9KHI5-F1
#
_cell.length_a   1.000
_cell.length_b   1.000
_cell.length_c   1.000
_cell.angle_alpha   90.00
_cell.angle_beta   90.00
_cell.angle_gamma   90.00
#
_symmetry.space_group_name_H-M   'P 1'
#
loop_
_entity.id
_entity.type
_entity.pdbx_description
1 polymer ?
#
loop_
_entity_poly.entity_id
_entity_poly.type
_entity_poly.pdbx_seq_one_letter_code
_entity_poly.pdbx_strand_id
1 'polypeptide(L)' 'MSTQTIDNFSAFASLNRFFTLIETTKPTIQQAEDAAALLCRIYGANSEEELLQRGDPELIEIYKEIKNKILNAAM' A
#
# COMPACT_ATOMS: atom_id res chain seq x y z
N MET A 1 18.02 15.55 6.73
CA MET A 1 17.24 14.31 6.52
C MET A 1 16.21 14.62 5.46
N SER A 2 16.27 13.96 4.31
CA SER A 2 15.37 14.22 3.19
C SER A 2 13.94 13.82 3.58
N THR A 3 12.98 14.72 3.39
CA THR A 3 11.55 14.52 3.72
C THR A 3 10.99 13.20 3.18
N GLN A 4 11.48 12.76 2.02
CA GLN A 4 11.17 11.47 1.38
C GLN A 4 11.34 10.24 2.29
N THR A 5 12.31 10.23 3.20
CA THR A 5 12.54 9.09 4.11
C THR A 5 11.50 9.05 5.24
N ILE A 6 11.03 10.22 5.68
CA ILE A 6 10.02 10.36 6.73
C ILE A 6 8.65 9.97 6.19
N ASP A 7 8.32 10.38 4.97
CA ASP A 7 7.08 10.04 4.27
C ASP A 7 6.97 8.54 3.98
N ASN A 8 8.06 7.87 3.60
CA ASN A 8 8.05 6.42 3.40
C ASN A 8 7.90 5.63 4.71
N PHE A 9 8.53 6.08 5.79
CA PHE A 9 8.39 5.44 7.10
C PHE A 9 6.97 5.56 7.63
N SER A 10 6.34 6.74 7.48
CA SER A 10 4.96 6.95 7.91
C SER A 10 3.97 6.14 7.06
N ALA A 11 4.21 6.00 5.76
CA ALA A 11 3.41 5.15 4.89
C ALA A 11 3.51 3.67 5.28
N PHE A 12 4.73 3.17 5.56
CA PHE A 12 4.94 1.81 6.02
C PHE A 12 4.27 1.54 7.38
N ALA A 13 4.41 2.45 8.35
CA ALA A 13 3.77 2.32 9.65
C ALA A 13 2.23 2.29 9.53
N SER A 14 1.68 3.12 8.66
CA SER A 14 0.23 3.19 8.40
C SER A 14 -0.27 1.92 7.73
N LEU A 15 0.48 1.37 6.77
CA LEU A 15 0.15 0.10 6.12
C LEU A 15 0.20 -1.08 7.10
N ASN A 16 1.22 -1.16 7.95
CA ASN A 16 1.29 -2.17 9.01
C ASN A 16 0.12 -2.07 9.97
N ARG A 17 -0.27 -0.85 10.36
CA ARG A 17 -1.43 -0.63 11.23
C ARG A 17 -2.71 -1.12 10.56
N PHE A 18 -2.87 -0.94 9.26
CA PHE A 18 -3.99 -1.51 8.51
C PHE A 18 -3.97 -3.04 8.58
N PHE A 19 -2.82 -3.69 8.36
CA PHE A 19 -2.71 -5.15 8.48
C PHE A 19 -3.03 -5.67 9.89
N THR A 20 -2.65 -4.96 10.95
CA THR A 20 -3.08 -5.33 12.31
C THR A 20 -4.58 -5.11 12.51
N LEU A 21 -5.17 -4.09 11.88
CA LEU A 21 -6.61 -3.84 11.96
C LEU A 21 -7.40 -5.01 11.33
N ILE A 22 -6.99 -5.49 10.15
CA ILE A 22 -7.73 -6.56 9.45
C ILE A 22 -7.73 -7.90 10.21
N GLU A 23 -6.75 -8.12 11.09
CA GLU A 23 -6.71 -9.30 11.99
C GLU A 23 -7.78 -9.24 13.10
N THR A 24 -8.24 -8.04 13.45
CA THR A 24 -9.12 -7.81 14.61
C THR A 24 -10.50 -7.31 14.22
N THR A 25 -10.65 -6.69 13.04
CA THR A 25 -11.89 -6.06 12.59
C THR A 25 -11.92 -5.98 11.07
N LYS A 26 -13.11 -6.11 10.46
CA LYS A 26 -13.27 -5.87 9.02
C LYS A 26 -13.05 -4.38 8.71
N PRO A 27 -12.02 -4.01 7.94
CA PRO A 27 -11.79 -2.62 7.55
C PRO A 27 -12.90 -2.12 6.61
N THR A 28 -13.08 -0.81 6.56
CA THR A 28 -13.96 -0.20 5.55
C THR A 28 -13.28 -0.17 4.18
N ILE A 29 -14.09 -0.06 3.12
CA ILE A 29 -13.59 0.09 1.74
C ILE A 29 -12.63 1.28 1.66
N GLN A 30 -12.98 2.39 2.30
CA GLN A 30 -12.13 3.59 2.31
C GLN A 30 -10.78 3.36 3.00
N GLN A 31 -10.74 2.59 4.09
CA GLN A 31 -9.48 2.22 4.74
C GLN A 31 -8.60 1.33 3.84
N ALA A 32 -9.22 0.44 3.05
CA ALA A 32 -8.49 -0.38 2.09
C ALA A 32 -7.97 0.44 0.90
N GLU A 33 -8.74 1.41 0.42
CA GLU A 33 -8.29 2.34 -0.63
C GLU A 33 -7.11 3.21 -0.16
N ASP A 34 -7.20 3.76 1.06
CA ASP A 34 -6.09 4.53 1.67
C ASP A 34 -4.84 3.65 1.84
N ALA A 35 -5.00 2.40 2.31
CA ALA A 35 -3.89 1.47 2.45
C ALA A 35 -3.23 1.11 1.09
N ALA A 36 -4.04 0.93 0.04
CA ALA A 36 -3.52 0.69 -1.31
C ALA A 36 -2.76 1.92 -1.87
N ALA A 37 -3.22 3.14 -1.57
CA ALA A 37 -2.51 4.37 -1.95
C ALA A 37 -1.16 4.50 -1.23
N LEU A 38 -1.10 4.13 0.05
CA LEU A 38 0.15 4.09 0.81
C LEU A 38 1.13 3.05 0.27
N LEU A 39 0.63 1.90 -0.19
CA LEU A 39 1.44 0.87 -0.83
C LEU A 39 2.20 1.42 -2.05
N CYS A 40 1.54 2.20 -2.93
CA CYS A 40 2.21 2.84 -4.08
C CYS A 40 3.40 3.70 -3.65
N ARG A 41 3.21 4.51 -2.59
CA ARG A 41 4.25 5.41 -2.08
C ARG A 41 5.44 4.66 -1.49
N ILE A 42 5.21 3.54 -0.82
CA ILE A 42 6.28 2.68 -0.27
C ILE A 42 7.20 2.17 -1.40
N TYR A 43 6.62 1.83 -2.54
CA TYR A 43 7.37 1.44 -3.74
C TYR A 43 7.93 2.63 -4.55
N GLY A 44 7.82 3.86 -4.03
CA GLY A 44 8.42 5.05 -4.63
C GLY A 44 7.62 5.63 -5.81
N ALA A 45 6.38 5.20 -6.01
CA ALA A 45 5.50 5.69 -7.06
C ALA A 45 4.41 6.62 -6.50
N ASN A 46 4.07 7.67 -7.25
CA ASN A 46 3.01 8.59 -6.86
C ASN A 46 1.62 8.08 -7.28
N SER A 47 1.58 7.16 -8.26
CA SER A 47 0.38 6.50 -8.75
C SER A 47 0.64 5.04 -9.09
N GLU A 48 -0.42 4.23 -9.11
CA GLU A 48 -0.35 2.85 -9.58
C GLU A 48 0.11 2.79 -11.04
N GLU A 49 -0.36 3.71 -11.89
CA GLU A 49 0.07 3.78 -13.29
C GLU A 49 1.59 4.00 -13.42
N GLU A 50 2.17 4.88 -12.60
CA GLU A 50 3.61 5.11 -12.56
C GLU A 50 4.36 3.84 -12.12
N LEU A 51 3.84 3.14 -11.12
CA LEU A 51 4.41 1.87 -10.65
C LEU A 51 4.34 0.77 -11.71
N LEU A 52 3.22 0.65 -12.41
CA LEU A 52 3.01 -0.37 -13.46
C LEU A 52 3.83 -0.10 -14.72
N GLN A 53 4.19 1.16 -14.99
CA GLN A 53 5.02 1.54 -16.14
C GLN A 53 6.52 1.42 -15.87
N ARG A 54 6.97 1.65 -14.63
CA ARG A 54 8.40 1.73 -14.28
C ARG A 54 8.91 0.58 -13.42
N GLY A 55 8.01 -0.17 -12.79
CA GLY A 55 8.37 -1.24 -11.87
C GLY A 55 8.87 -2.48 -12.60
N ASP A 56 9.79 -3.19 -11.96
CA ASP A 56 10.15 -4.53 -12.38
C ASP A 56 8.92 -5.46 -12.35
N PRO A 57 8.79 -6.42 -13.29
CA PRO A 57 7.63 -7.32 -13.36
C PRO A 57 7.35 -8.04 -12.05
N GLU A 58 8.41 -8.49 -11.35
CA GLU A 58 8.31 -9.16 -10.05
C GLU A 58 7.78 -8.21 -8.96
N LEU A 59 8.24 -6.96 -8.95
CA LEU A 59 7.76 -5.93 -8.02
C LEU A 59 6.30 -5.59 -8.28
N ILE A 60 5.91 -5.52 -9.56
CA ILE A 60 4.52 -5.29 -9.98
C ILE A 60 3.62 -6.44 -9.54
N GLU A 61 4.06 -7.69 -9.66
CA GLU A 61 3.30 -8.86 -9.18
C GLU A 61 3.10 -8.82 -7.66
N ILE A 62 4.17 -8.57 -6.90
CA ILE A 62 4.10 -8.45 -5.44
C ILE A 62 3.15 -7.31 -5.04
N TYR A 63 3.26 -6.15 -5.70
CA TYR A 63 2.37 -5.01 -5.46
C TYR A 63 0.90 -5.40 -5.71
N LYS A 64 0.59 -6.05 -6.83
CA LYS A 64 -0.77 -6.48 -7.16
C LYS A 64 -1.32 -7.49 -6.16
N GLU A 65 -0.49 -8.44 -5.73
CA GLU A 65 -0.88 -9.42 -4.73
C GLU A 65 -1.24 -8.75 -3.40
N ILE A 66 -0.38 -7.84 -2.91
CA ILE A 66 -0.61 -7.13 -1.66
C ILE A 66 -1.83 -6.21 -1.77
N LYS A 67 -1.98 -5.48 -2.88
CA LYS A 67 -3.16 -4.64 -3.14
C LYS A 67 -4.45 -5.45 -3.13
N ASN A 68 -4.47 -6.62 -3.77
CA ASN A 68 -5.63 -7.51 -3.75
C ASN A 68 -5.96 -7.98 -2.33
N LYS A 69 -4.96 -8.33 -1.51
CA LYS A 69 -5.18 -8.70 -0.11
C LYS A 69 -5.83 -7.55 0.68
N ILE A 70 -5.36 -6.32 0.46
CA ILE A 70 -5.91 -5.12 1.10
C ILE A 70 -7.37 -4.89 0.72
N LEU A 71 -7.68 -4.92 -0.59
CA LEU A 71 -9.04 -4.66 -1.08
C LEU A 71 -10.01 -5.78 -0.68
N ASN A 72 -9.57 -7.04 -0.75
CA ASN A 72 -10.38 -8.19 -0.34
C ASN A 72 -10.66 -8.21 1.16
N ALA A 73 -9.81 -7.61 2.00
CA ALA A 73 -10.07 -7.52 3.43
C ALA A 73 -11.29 -6.64 3.76
N ALA A 74 -11.64 -5.69 2.88
CA ALA A 74 -12.80 -4.81 3.06
C ALA A 74 -14.08 -5.33 2.37
N MET A 75 -13.97 -6.29 1.44
CA MET A 75 -15.12 -6.94 0.76
C MET A 75 -15.75 -8.01 1.64
#